data_AF-A0ABD0QB09-F1
#
_entry.id   AF-A0ABD0QB09-F1
#
_cell.length_a   1.000
_cell.length_b   1.000
_cell.length_c   1.000
_cell.angle_alpha   90.00
_cell.angle_beta   90.00
_cell.angle_gamma   90.00
#
_symmetry.space_group_name_H-M   'P 1'
#
loop_
_entity.id
_entity.type
_entity.pdbx_description
1 polymer ?
#
loop_
_entity_poly.entity_id
_entity_poly.type
_entity_poly.pdbx_seq_one_letter_code
_entity_poly.pdbx_strand_id
1 'polypeptide(L)' 'NKFMKKIPRDAEASNVLIGEVDFLDKPFVAFVRLAQAATLGGLTEVPVPT' A
#
# COMPACT_ATOMS: atom_id res chain seq x y z
N ASN A 1 12.84 4.01 16.46
CA ASN A 1 12.84 3.55 15.07
C ASN A 1 13.60 4.53 14.17
N LYS A 2 14.81 4.21 13.68
CA LYS A 2 15.64 5.12 12.84
C LYS A 2 15.10 5.29 11.42
N PHE A 3 14.21 4.40 10.97
CA PHE A 3 13.67 4.38 9.61
C PHE A 3 12.74 5.57 9.31
N MET A 4 11.86 5.92 10.26
CA MET A 4 10.94 7.07 10.16
C MET A 4 11.62 8.40 9.84
N LYS A 5 12.88 8.57 10.29
CA LYS A 5 13.66 9.79 10.06
C LYS A 5 14.18 9.93 8.63
N LYS A 6 14.07 8.88 7.81
CA LYS A 6 14.51 8.85 6.41
C LYS A 6 13.35 9.05 5.43
N ILE A 7 12.10 9.05 5.91
CA ILE A 7 10.93 9.25 5.07
C ILE A 7 10.81 10.75 4.77
N PRO A 8 10.77 11.16 3.49
CA PRO A 8 10.55 12.56 3.12
C PRO A 8 9.27 13.13 3.72
N ARG A 9 9.23 14.45 3.94
CA ARG A 9 7.94 15.13 4.15
C ARG A 9 7.06 14.89 2.93
N ASP A 10 5.78 14.62 3.17
CA ASP A 10 4.75 14.39 2.14
C ASP A 10 4.95 13.12 1.30
N ALA A 11 5.72 12.15 1.81
CA ALA A 11 5.76 10.83 1.21
C ALA A 11 4.36 10.18 1.23
N GLU A 12 4.08 9.37 0.20
CA GLU A 12 2.93 8.48 0.11
C GLU A 12 3.41 7.02 0.10
N ALA A 13 2.56 6.11 0.56
CA ALA A 13 2.81 4.68 0.57
C ALA A 13 2.26 4.03 -0.72
N SER A 14 2.98 3.04 -1.24
CA SER A 14 2.47 2.17 -2.30
C SER A 14 2.36 0.75 -1.74
N ASN A 15 1.17 0.18 -1.77
CA ASN A 15 0.92 -1.17 -1.27
C ASN A 15 1.02 -2.18 -2.43
N VAL A 16 1.76 -3.25 -2.20
CA VAL A 16 1.83 -4.40 -3.10
C VAL A 16 1.20 -5.59 -2.39
N LEU A 17 0.01 -5.98 -2.85
CA LEU A 17 -0.77 -7.07 -2.26
C LEU A 17 -0.67 -8.29 -3.18
N ILE A 18 -0.13 -9.39 -2.66
CA ILE A 18 0.08 -10.64 -3.39
C ILE A 18 -0.51 -11.76 -2.55
N GLY A 19 -1.21 -12.68 -3.20
CA GLY A 19 -1.78 -13.85 -2.55
C GLY A 19 -2.28 -14.84 -3.59
N GLU A 20 -2.55 -16.05 -3.11
CA GLU A 20 -3.11 -17.14 -3.90
C GLU A 20 -4.48 -17.49 -3.35
N VAL A 21 -5.40 -17.83 -4.26
CA VAL A 21 -6.73 -18.34 -3.94
C VAL A 21 -7.05 -19.46 -4.93
N ASP A 22 -7.74 -20.48 -4.47
CA ASP A 22 -8.02 -21.72 -5.21
C ASP A 22 -9.08 -21.58 -6.31
N PHE A 23 -9.95 -20.58 -6.19
CA PHE A 23 -11.07 -20.38 -7.11
C PHE A 23 -10.75 -19.53 -8.36
N LEU A 24 -9.54 -18.97 -8.48
CA LEU A 24 -9.16 -18.20 -9.66
C LEU A 24 -8.54 -19.11 -10.73
N ASP A 25 -9.21 -19.23 -11.88
CA ASP A 25 -8.71 -20.00 -13.03
C ASP A 25 -7.50 -19.37 -13.74
N LYS A 26 -7.22 -18.09 -13.45
CA LYS A 26 -6.12 -17.31 -14.01
C LYS A 26 -5.67 -16.19 -13.06
N PRO A 27 -4.43 -15.70 -13.18
CA PRO A 27 -3.95 -14.58 -12.38
C PRO A 27 -4.83 -13.33 -12.51
N PHE A 28 -5.07 -12.63 -11.40
CA PHE A 28 -5.75 -11.35 -11.34
C PHE A 28 -4.75 -10.23 -11.02
N VAL A 29 -4.81 -9.13 -11.76
CA VAL A 29 -3.93 -7.96 -11.58
C VAL A 29 -4.77 -6.69 -11.62
N ALA A 30 -4.53 -5.79 -10.67
CA ALA A 30 -5.12 -4.46 -10.65
C ALA A 30 -4.05 -3.43 -10.27
N PHE A 31 -4.12 -2.26 -10.92
CA PHE A 31 -3.36 -1.08 -10.55
C PHE A 31 -4.36 0.02 -10.17
N VAL A 32 -4.22 0.55 -8.96
CA VAL A 32 -5.13 1.56 -8.42
C VAL A 32 -4.31 2.75 -7.95
N ARG A 33 -4.71 3.95 -8.37
CA ARG A 33 -4.22 5.22 -7.85
C ARG A 33 -5.40 5.98 -7.25
N LEU A 34 -5.33 6.32 -5.97
CA LEU A 34 -6.37 7.11 -5.33
C LEU A 34 -6.38 8.54 -5.89
N ALA A 35 -7.55 9.16 -5.93
CA ALA A 35 -7.67 10.56 -6.35
C ALA A 35 -7.06 11.52 -5.31
N GLN A 36 -7.11 11.13 -4.04
CA GLN A 36 -6.48 11.81 -2.91
C GLN A 36 -5.90 10.74 -2.00
N ALA A 37 -4.66 10.95 -1.55
CA ALA A 37 -4.02 10.00 -0.67
C ALA A 37 -4.72 9.93 0.68
N ALA A 38 -4.89 8.71 1.20
CA ALA A 38 -5.64 8.46 2.43
C ALA A 38 -4.99 7.38 3.29
N THR A 39 -5.09 7.51 4.61
CA THR A 39 -4.63 6.47 5.55
C THR A 39 -5.63 5.31 5.56
N LEU A 40 -5.25 4.19 4.96
CA LEU A 40 -6.09 3.00 4.84
C LEU A 40 -5.88 2.03 6.02
N GLY A 41 -6.27 2.44 7.24
CA GLY A 41 -6.20 1.57 8.42
C GLY A 41 -4.85 0.88 8.63
N GLY A 42 -4.84 -0.33 9.21
CA GLY A 42 -3.62 -1.12 9.46
C GLY A 42 -2.94 -1.70 8.22
N LEU A 43 -3.20 -1.15 7.02
CA LEU A 43 -2.62 -1.61 5.76
C LEU A 43 -1.13 -1.27 5.65
N THR A 44 -0.69 -0.18 6.27
CA THR A 44 0.71 0.26 6.26
C THR A 44 1.32 0.14 7.65
N GLU A 45 2.57 -0.33 7.73
CA GLU A 45 3.33 -0.41 9.00
C GLU A 45 3.72 0.98 9.56
N VAL A 46 3.65 1.99 8.69
CA VAL A 46 3.98 3.38 8.97
C VAL A 46 2.74 4.25 8.70
N PRO A 47 2.41 5.25 9.54
CA PRO A 47 1.25 6.11 9.32
C PRO A 47 1.51 7.12 8.19
N VAL A 48 1.52 6.63 6.94
CA VAL A 48 1.69 7.41 5.71
C VAL A 48 0.45 7.17 4.83
N PRO A 49 -0.13 8.21 4.19
CA PRO A 49 -1.23 8.05 3.25
C PRO A 49 -0.85 7.15 2.06
N THR A 50 -1.78 6.33 1.57
CA THR A 50 -1.68 5.56 0.31
C THR A 50 -2.31 6.32 -0.84
#